data_AF-A0A7Y2CP31-F1
#
_entry.id   AF-A0A7Y2CP31-F1
#
_cell.length_a   1.000
_cell.length_b   1.000
_cell.length_c   1.000
_cell.angle_alpha   90.00
_cell.angle_beta   90.00
_cell.angle_gamma   90.00
#
_symmetry.space_group_name_H-M   'P 1'
#
loop_
_entity.id
_entity.type
_entity.pdbx_description
1 polymer ?
#
loop_
_entity_poly.entity_id
_entity_poly.type
_entity_poly.pdbx_seq_one_letter_code
_entity_poly.pdbx_strand_id
1 'polypeptide(L)' 'MVFTRRNYILVGLGVAMIVIGYTAMRLENEMDGFISLYVAPLIILGGYLEIIYAILWRPRPDQTEAPTQNQG' A
#
# COMPACT_ATOMS: atom_id res chain seq x y z
N MET A 1 -3.28 20.66 0.31
CA MET A 1 -3.07 19.74 1.45
C MET A 1 -2.19 18.59 0.97
N VAL A 2 -1.04 18.36 1.62
CA VAL A 2 0.17 17.71 1.05
C VAL A 2 0.09 16.17 0.99
N PHE A 3 -1.10 15.58 1.01
CA PHE A 3 -1.26 14.15 0.80
C PHE A 3 -2.53 13.90 0.00
N THR A 4 -2.38 13.58 -1.28
CA THR A 4 -3.47 13.06 -2.10
C THR A 4 -4.03 11.84 -1.37
N ARG A 5 -5.27 11.93 -0.87
CA ARG A 5 -5.99 10.93 -0.04
C ARG A 5 -5.79 9.48 -0.51
N ARG A 6 -5.59 9.32 -1.81
CA ARG A 6 -5.35 8.06 -2.53
C ARG A 6 -4.09 7.32 -2.07
N ASN A 7 -3.00 8.02 -1.74
CA ASN A 7 -1.74 7.37 -1.35
C ASN A 7 -1.83 6.71 0.03
N TYR A 8 -2.54 7.35 0.96
CA TYR A 8 -2.82 6.80 2.28
C TYR A 8 -3.69 5.55 2.22
N ILE A 9 -4.60 5.46 1.24
CA ILE A 9 -5.42 4.26 1.03
C ILE A 9 -4.55 3.10 0.56
N LEU A 10 -3.61 3.33 -0.37
CA LEU A 10 -2.69 2.29 -0.84
C LEU A 10 -1.77 1.78 0.27
N VAL A 11 -1.22 2.68 1.09
CA VAL A 11 -0.45 2.29 2.28
C VAL A 11 -1.31 1.47 3.25
N GLY A 12 -2.56 1.90 3.50
CA GLY A 12 -3.50 1.16 4.34
C GLY A 12 -3.82 -0.24 3.81
N LEU A 13 -3.94 -0.39 2.49
CA LEU A 13 -4.14 -1.69 1.83
C LEU A 13 -2.96 -2.63 2.09
N GLY A 14 -1.73 -2.15 1.91
CA GLY A 14 -0.53 -2.96 2.15
C GLY A 14 -0.39 -3.39 3.62
N VAL A 15 -0.70 -2.51 4.57
CA VAL A 15 -0.74 -2.86 5.99
C VAL A 15 -1.81 -3.92 6.29
N ALA A 16 -3.01 -3.79 5.70
CA ALA A 16 -4.07 -4.77 5.85
C ALA A 16 -3.64 -6.15 5.31
N MET A 17 -2.93 -6.20 4.19
CA MET A 17 -2.37 -7.44 3.65
C MET A 17 -1.41 -8.13 4.63
N ILE A 18 -0.51 -7.37 5.27
CA ILE A 18 0.42 -7.91 6.27
C ILE A 18 -0.36 -8.51 7.45
N VAL A 19 -1.37 -7.79 7.96
CA VAL A 19 -2.23 -8.27 9.04
C VAL A 19 -2.96 -9.55 8.64
N ILE A 20 -3.48 -9.62 7.42
CA ILE A 20 -4.15 -10.83 6.89
C ILE A 20 -3.17 -12.00 6.82
N GLY A 21 -1.94 -11.80 6.35
CA GLY A 21 -0.92 -12.85 6.28
C GLY A 21 -0.61 -13.46 7.65
N TYR A 22 -0.40 -12.62 8.67
CA TYR A 22 -0.20 -13.10 10.04
C TYR A 22 -1.46 -13.71 10.67
N THR A 23 -2.64 -13.17 10.35
CA THR A 23 -3.91 -13.74 10.83
C THR A 23 -4.15 -15.11 10.22
N ALA A 24 -3.81 -15.31 8.94
CA ALA A 24 -3.90 -16.60 8.27
C ALA A 24 -2.99 -17.64 8.93
N MET A 25 -1.73 -17.27 9.24
CA MET A 25 -0.83 -18.13 10.05
C MET A 25 -1.47 -18.48 11.40
N ARG A 26 -2.10 -17.50 12.06
CA ARG A 26 -2.71 -17.72 13.37
C ARG A 26 -3.90 -18.68 13.31
N LEU A 27 -4.70 -18.61 12.24
CA LEU A 27 -5.89 -19.43 12.03
C LEU A 27 -5.54 -20.87 11.65
N GLU A 28 -4.49 -21.07 10.84
CA GLU A 28 -4.01 -22.42 10.53
C GLU A 28 -3.51 -23.12 11.78
N ASN A 29 -2.93 -22.38 12.74
CA ASN A 29 -2.50 -22.89 14.06
C ASN A 29 -1.50 -24.05 13.98
N GLU A 30 -0.88 -24.23 12.81
CA GLU A 30 0.08 -25.27 12.49
C GLU A 30 1.29 -24.59 11.84
N MET A 31 2.43 -24.64 12.54
CA MET A 31 3.61 -23.88 12.14
C MET A 31 4.18 -24.35 10.80
N ASP A 32 4.10 -25.66 10.55
CA ASP A 32 4.53 -26.35 9.33
C ASP A 32 3.37 -26.52 8.31
N GLY A 33 2.28 -25.80 8.53
CA GLY A 33 1.15 -25.78 7.61
C GLY A 33 1.49 -25.13 6.27
N PHE A 34 0.81 -25.55 5.21
CA PHE A 34 1.05 -25.04 3.86
C PHE A 34 0.78 -23.53 3.76
N ILE A 35 -0.22 -23.02 4.49
CA ILE A 35 -0.55 -21.60 4.47
C ILE A 35 0.57 -20.80 5.16
N SER A 36 1.05 -21.25 6.31
CA SER A 36 2.12 -20.63 7.09
C SER A 36 3.46 -20.63 6.34
N LEU A 37 3.81 -21.73 5.68
CA LEU A 37 5.10 -21.87 4.99
C LEU A 37 5.16 -21.19 3.62
N TYR A 38 4.06 -21.16 2.87
CA TYR A 38 4.08 -20.69 1.47
C TYR A 38 3.17 -19.50 1.21
N VAL A 39 1.93 -19.53 1.70
CA VAL A 39 0.92 -18.52 1.36
C VAL A 39 1.13 -17.22 2.13
N ALA A 40 1.31 -17.31 3.44
CA ALA A 40 1.47 -16.16 4.31
C ALA A 40 2.74 -15.35 4.02
N PRO A 41 3.92 -15.95 3.77
CA PRO A 41 5.11 -15.21 3.38
C PRO A 41 4.91 -14.43 2.07
N LEU A 42 4.22 -15.02 1.08
CA LEU A 42 3.90 -14.34 -0.18
C LEU A 42 2.93 -13.17 0.02
N ILE A 43 1.90 -13.34 0.85
CA ILE A 43 0.94 -12.27 1.17
C ILE A 43 1.64 -11.11 1.90
N ILE A 44 2.45 -11.42 2.91
CA ILE A 44 3.20 -10.42 3.68
C ILE A 44 4.18 -9.68 2.78
N LEU A 45 4.91 -10.41 1.92
CA LEU A 45 5.80 -9.80 0.93
C LEU A 45 5.04 -8.88 -0.03
N GLY A 46 3.89 -9.32 -0.54
CA GLY A 46 3.01 -8.49 -1.36
C GLY A 46 2.58 -7.20 -0.65
N GLY A 47 2.21 -7.29 0.63
CA GLY A 47 1.88 -6.12 1.46
C GLY A 47 3.05 -5.13 1.60
N TYR A 48 4.28 -5.62 1.78
CA TYR A 48 5.46 -4.74 1.80
C TYR A 48 5.73 -4.08 0.45
N LEU A 49 5.62 -4.83 -0.66
CA LEU A 49 5.81 -4.28 -2.00
C LEU A 49 4.76 -3.21 -2.32
N GLU A 50 3.50 -3.42 -1.92
CA GLU A 50 2.42 -2.45 -2.06
C GLU A 50 2.71 -1.16 -1.27
N ILE A 51 3.19 -1.27 -0.03
CA ILE A 51 3.58 -0.10 0.78
C ILE A 51 4.72 0.66 0.09
N ILE A 52 5.75 -0.05 -0.39
CA ILE A 52 6.88 0.56 -1.10
C ILE A 52 6.39 1.29 -2.36
N TYR A 53 5.54 0.64 -3.16
CA TYR A 53 4.96 1.24 -4.35
C TYR A 53 4.13 2.48 -4.02
N ALA A 54 3.28 2.41 -3.00
CA ALA A 54 2.49 3.54 -2.53
C ALA A 54 3.39 4.71 -2.10
N ILE A 55 4.46 4.46 -1.35
CA ILE A 55 5.38 5.51 -0.92
C ILE A 55 6.14 6.12 -2.12
N LEU A 56 6.60 5.28 -3.04
CA LEU A 56 7.38 5.71 -4.21
C LEU A 56 6.51 6.43 -5.25
N TRP A 57 5.22 6.10 -5.33
CA TRP A 57 4.28 6.72 -6.24
C TRP A 57 3.95 8.14 -5.79
N ARG A 58 4.74 9.10 -6.28
CA ARG A 58 4.42 10.53 -6.12
C ARG A 58 3.46 10.96 -7.22
N PRO A 59 2.20 11.33 -6.91
CA PRO A 59 1.36 11.99 -7.90
C PRO A 59 2.09 13.27 -8.32
N ARG A 60 2.33 13.43 -9.64
CA ARG A 60 2.83 14.70 -10.16
C ARG A 60 1.86 15.78 -9.69
N PRO A 61 2.34 16.91 -9.13
CA PRO A 61 1.47 18.03 -8.90
C PRO A 61 0.86 18.38 -10.25
N ASP A 62 -0.44 18.20 -10.33
CA ASP A 62 -1.31 18.70 -11.38
C ASP A 62 -0.97 20.18 -11.54
N GLN A 63 -0.19 20.48 -12.59
CA GLN A 63 0.09 21.83 -13.05
C GLN A 63 -1.19 22.39 -13.65
N THR A 64 -2.19 22.61 -12.80
CA THR A 64 -3.39 23.39 -13.12
C THR A 64 -3.27 24.74 -12.44
N GLU A 65 -2.15 25.40 -12.68
CA GLU A 65 -1.99 26.84 -12.48
C GLU A 65 -1.43 27.40 -13.78
N ALA A 66 -2.30 27.43 -14.81
CA ALA A 66 -2.02 28.24 -15.99
C ALA A 66 -2.10 29.72 -15.59
N PRO A 67 -1.18 30.57 -16.07
CA PRO A 67 -0.99 31.92 -15.57
C PRO A 67 -2.20 32.78 -15.93
N THR A 68 -2.85 33.39 -14.93
CA THR A 68 -3.67 34.59 -15.16
C THR A 68 -2.72 35.73 -15.52
N GLN A 69 -2.35 35.77 -16.80
CA GLN A 69 -2.06 37.01 -17.49
C GLN A 69 -3.38 37.78 -17.65
N ASN A 70 -3.55 38.83 -16.86
CA ASN A 70 -4.36 40.01 -17.18
C ASN A 70 -3.43 41.17 -16.78
N GLN A 71 -2.76 41.89 -17.69
CA GLN A 71 -3.26 42.73 -18.79
C GLN A 71 -4.41 43.63 -18.32
N GLY A 72 -4.06 44.88 -18.05
CA GLY A 72 -4.90 45.99 -17.59
C GLY A 72 -4.04 47.07 -16.97
#